data_AF-A0A1B6JDK2-F1
#
_entry.id   AF-A0A1B6JDK2-F1
#
_cell.length_a   1.000
_cell.length_b   1.000
_cell.length_c   1.000
_cell.angle_alpha   90.00
_cell.angle_beta   90.00
_cell.angle_gamma   90.00
#
_symmetry.space_group_name_H-M   'P 1'
#
loop_
_entity.id
_entity.type
_entity.pdbx_description
1 polymer ?
#
loop_
_entity_poly.entity_id
_entity_poly.type
_entity_poly.pdbx_seq_one_letter_code
_entity_poly.pdbx_strand_id
1 'polypeptide(L)'
;DGDDGEEHEDHDVRTNPHPDGPIPASCQKIDLIVLGERVTGRGCSVNQLDSFNPCDALKLVTTADISLEFCGICDREGCNGATLIAHGSASLLSIILGAGYLIR
;
A
#
# COMPACT_ATOMS: atom_id res chain seq x y z
N ASP A 1 -1.53 -55.96 -39.22
CA ASP A 1 -2.46 -56.05 -38.09
C ASP A 1 -1.68 -56.05 -36.79
N GLY A 2 -1.87 -55.02 -35.98
CA GLY A 2 -1.21 -54.82 -34.68
C GLY A 2 -0.48 -53.49 -34.58
N ASP A 3 -1.25 -52.39 -34.56
CA ASP A 3 -0.80 -51.04 -34.19
C ASP A 3 -1.15 -50.88 -32.70
N ASP A 4 -0.13 -50.94 -31.84
CA ASP A 4 -0.30 -50.86 -30.39
C ASP A 4 -0.37 -49.39 -29.97
N GLY A 5 -1.59 -48.90 -29.78
CA GLY A 5 -1.88 -47.53 -29.36
C GLY A 5 -1.33 -47.21 -27.98
N GLU A 6 -0.44 -46.21 -27.91
CA GLU A 6 -0.05 -45.56 -26.67
C GLU A 6 -1.20 -44.65 -26.19
N GLU A 7 -1.88 -45.06 -25.11
CA GLU A 7 -2.83 -44.23 -24.39
C GLU A 7 -2.07 -43.13 -23.64
N HIS A 8 -2.10 -41.91 -24.19
CA HIS A 8 -1.68 -40.70 -23.49
C HIS A 8 -2.74 -40.39 -22.42
N GLU A 9 -2.43 -40.68 -21.16
CA GLU A 9 -3.21 -40.18 -20.01
C GLU A 9 -3.03 -38.65 -19.94
N ASP A 10 -4.00 -37.92 -20.48
CA ASP A 10 -4.12 -36.48 -20.31
C ASP A 10 -4.35 -36.19 -18.82
N HIS A 11 -3.30 -35.70 -18.15
CA HIS A 11 -3.42 -35.06 -16.86
C HIS A 11 -4.33 -33.83 -17.01
N ASP A 12 -5.59 -33.98 -16.61
CA ASP A 12 -6.53 -32.88 -16.37
C ASP A 12 -5.93 -31.90 -15.36
N VAL A 13 -5.14 -30.94 -15.87
CA VAL A 13 -4.81 -29.72 -15.16
C VAL A 13 -6.12 -28.98 -15.02
N ARG A 14 -6.77 -29.14 -13.85
CA ARG A 14 -7.85 -28.26 -13.40
C ARG A 14 -7.34 -26.82 -13.46
N THR A 15 -7.58 -26.16 -14.58
CA THR A 15 -7.42 -24.73 -14.75
C THR A 15 -8.46 -24.10 -13.84
N ASN A 16 -8.01 -23.55 -12.72
CA ASN A 16 -8.84 -22.69 -11.88
C ASN A 16 -9.46 -21.63 -12.81
N PRO A 17 -10.79 -21.45 -12.83
CA PRO A 17 -11.42 -20.46 -13.69
C PRO A 17 -10.83 -19.10 -13.35
N HIS A 18 -10.18 -18.49 -14.34
CA HIS A 18 -9.72 -17.12 -14.24
C HIS A 18 -10.99 -16.25 -14.21
N PRO A 19 -11.23 -15.44 -13.18
CA PRO A 19 -12.33 -14.49 -13.24
C PRO A 19 -12.02 -13.49 -14.36
N ASP A 20 -12.82 -13.46 -15.42
CA ASP A 20 -12.66 -12.59 -16.61
C ASP A 20 -12.94 -11.09 -16.33
N GLY A 21 -12.58 -10.60 -15.15
CA GLY A 21 -12.76 -9.22 -14.72
C GLY A 21 -11.52 -8.65 -14.03
N PRO A 22 -11.33 -7.31 -14.05
CA PRO A 22 -10.23 -6.69 -13.33
C PRO A 22 -10.31 -7.04 -11.85
N ILE A 23 -9.22 -7.60 -11.30
CA ILE A 23 -9.10 -7.83 -9.86
C ILE A 23 -9.19 -6.46 -9.18
N PRO A 24 -10.16 -6.22 -8.29
CA PRO A 24 -10.29 -4.94 -7.61
C PRO A 24 -9.01 -4.65 -6.81
N ALA A 25 -8.47 -3.45 -7.03
CA ALA A 25 -7.24 -2.99 -6.40
C ALA A 25 -7.53 -1.85 -5.43
N SER A 26 -6.92 -1.92 -4.25
CA SER A 26 -6.94 -0.89 -3.21
C SER A 26 -5.57 -0.23 -3.11
N CYS A 27 -5.53 0.99 -2.59
CA CYS A 27 -4.29 1.61 -2.15
C CYS A 27 -3.76 0.91 -0.88
N GLN A 28 -2.46 0.63 -0.83
CA GLN A 28 -1.78 0.10 0.34
C GLN A 28 -0.71 1.08 0.83
N LYS A 29 -0.58 1.19 2.14
CA LYS A 29 0.55 1.86 2.81
C LYS A 29 1.15 0.92 3.84
N ILE A 30 2.48 0.84 3.84
CA ILE A 30 3.26 0.05 4.78
C ILE A 30 4.34 0.96 5.37
N ASP A 31 4.46 1.01 6.70
CA ASP A 31 5.62 1.58 7.37
C ASP A 31 6.42 0.45 8.03
N LEU A 32 7.70 0.35 7.71
CA LEU A 32 8.64 -0.65 8.20
C LEU A 32 9.81 0.02 8.93
N ILE A 33 10.41 -0.70 9.87
CA ILE A 33 11.78 -0.47 10.32
C ILE A 33 12.66 -1.54 9.69
N VAL A 34 13.63 -1.16 8.87
CA VAL A 34 14.59 -2.06 8.22
C VAL A 34 15.99 -1.67 8.69
N LEU A 35 16.68 -2.57 9.41
CA LEU A 35 18.00 -2.30 9.99
C LEU A 35 18.06 -1.01 10.84
N GLY A 36 16.97 -0.73 11.56
CA GLY A 36 16.82 0.47 12.40
C GLY A 36 16.35 1.72 11.65
N GLU A 37 16.26 1.69 10.32
CA GLU A 37 15.81 2.82 9.51
C GLU A 37 14.32 2.72 9.15
N ARG A 38 13.61 3.84 9.20
CA ARG A 38 12.18 3.88 8.84
C ARG A 38 12.01 3.97 7.32
N VAL A 39 11.26 3.03 6.75
CA VAL A 39 10.92 2.97 5.33
C VAL A 39 9.40 2.98 5.17
N THR A 40 8.87 3.82 4.29
CA THR A 40 7.44 3.83 3.93
C THR A 40 7.25 3.35 2.50
N GLY A 41 6.57 2.22 2.33
CA GLY A 41 6.11 1.70 1.05
C GLY A 41 4.68 2.13 0.74
N ARG A 42 4.40 2.50 -0.52
CA ARG A 42 3.06 2.85 -1.01
C ARG A 42 2.87 2.19 -2.36
N GLY A 43 1.68 1.63 -2.59
CA GLY A 43 1.38 0.98 -3.87
C GLY A 43 -0.07 0.55 -3.95
N CYS A 44 -0.33 -0.34 -4.90
CA CYS A 44 -1.60 -1.02 -5.04
C CYS A 44 -1.50 -2.42 -4.45
N SER A 45 -2.58 -2.85 -3.82
CA SER A 45 -2.78 -4.20 -3.31
C SER A 45 -4.08 -4.74 -3.89
N VAL A 46 -4.24 -6.07 -3.92
CA VAL A 46 -5.57 -6.65 -4.04
C VAL A 46 -6.46 -6.12 -2.90
N ASN A 47 -7.75 -5.92 -3.17
CA ASN A 47 -8.70 -5.59 -2.12
C ASN A 47 -8.64 -6.63 -1.00
N GLN A 48 -8.97 -6.20 0.22
CA GLN A 48 -9.24 -7.15 1.30
C GLN A 48 -10.42 -8.02 0.89
N LEU A 49 -10.21 -9.34 0.88
CA LEU A 49 -11.25 -10.34 0.66
C LEU A 49 -11.61 -10.95 2.01
N ASP A 50 -12.80 -11.55 2.14
CA ASP A 50 -13.27 -12.16 3.39
C ASP A 50 -12.28 -13.16 4.00
N SER A 51 -11.51 -13.84 3.14
CA SER A 51 -10.51 -14.84 3.54
C SER A 51 -9.06 -14.34 3.45
N PHE A 52 -8.81 -13.11 3.01
CA PHE A 52 -7.45 -12.61 2.78
C PHE A 52 -7.28 -11.13 3.12
N ASN A 53 -6.39 -10.86 4.08
CA ASN A 53 -5.90 -9.53 4.36
C ASN A 53 -4.45 -9.38 3.88
N PRO A 54 -4.17 -8.51 2.91
CA PRO A 54 -2.81 -8.23 2.42
C PRO A 54 -1.81 -7.86 3.51
N CYS A 55 -2.28 -7.24 4.61
CA CYS A 55 -1.42 -6.89 5.74
C CYS A 55 -1.01 -8.08 6.61
N ASP A 56 -1.78 -9.17 6.61
CA ASP A 56 -1.41 -10.38 7.34
C ASP A 56 -0.29 -11.16 6.62
N ALA A 57 -0.25 -11.11 5.28
CA ALA A 57 0.86 -11.67 4.51
C ALA A 57 2.19 -10.99 4.83
N LEU A 58 2.18 -9.69 5.16
CA LEU A 58 3.39 -8.95 5.54
C LEU A 58 3.97 -9.38 6.88
N LYS A 59 3.16 -9.92 7.80
CA LYS A 59 3.66 -10.45 9.08
C LYS A 59 4.49 -11.73 8.88
N LEU A 60 4.38 -12.39 7.73
CA LEU A 60 5.19 -13.57 7.42
C LEU A 60 6.63 -13.22 7.02
N VAL A 61 6.88 -11.97 6.61
CA VAL A 61 8.20 -11.50 6.17
C VAL A 61 8.92 -10.67 7.24
N THR A 62 8.31 -10.44 8.39
CA THR A 62 8.96 -9.74 9.51
C THR A 62 10.03 -10.63 10.13
N THR A 63 11.22 -10.07 10.30
CA THR A 63 12.40 -10.72 10.89
C THR A 63 12.96 -9.83 12.01
N ALA A 64 14.04 -10.25 12.68
CA ALA A 64 14.69 -9.41 13.69
C ALA A 64 15.14 -8.03 13.15
N ASP A 65 15.48 -7.98 11.86
CA ASP A 65 15.95 -6.77 11.18
C ASP A 65 14.84 -6.01 10.45
N ILE A 66 13.61 -6.57 10.41
CA ILE A 66 12.45 -6.01 9.69
C ILE A 66 11.23 -6.04 10.61
N SER A 67 10.88 -4.87 11.16
CA SER A 67 9.65 -4.69 11.96
C SER A 67 8.57 -3.99 11.16
N LEU A 68 7.33 -4.46 11.27
CA LEU A 68 6.15 -3.83 10.69
C LEU A 68 5.52 -2.86 11.70
N GLU A 69 5.58 -1.57 11.42
CA GLU A 69 5.00 -0.52 12.28
C GLU A 69 3.55 -0.20 11.90
N PHE A 70 3.26 -0.21 10.60
CA PHE A 70 1.94 0.09 10.08
C PHE A 70 1.69 -0.68 8.78
N CYS A 71 0.49 -1.23 8.64
CA CYS A 71 -0.05 -1.65 7.36
C CYS A 71 -1.52 -1.25 7.28
N GLY A 72 -1.90 -0.60 6.19
CA GLY A 72 -3.26 -0.16 5.95
C GLY A 72 -3.64 -0.22 4.48
N ILE A 73 -4.93 -0.41 4.26
CA ILE A 73 -5.57 -0.50 2.94
C ILE A 73 -6.69 0.53 2.88
N CYS A 74 -6.90 1.17 1.73
CA CYS A 74 -7.97 2.13 1.53
C CYS A 74 -8.34 2.26 0.04
N ASP A 75 -9.58 2.66 -0.24
CA ASP A 75 -10.15 2.62 -1.60
C ASP A 75 -10.37 4.00 -2.22
N ARG A 76 -10.06 5.07 -1.50
CA ARG A 76 -10.20 6.45 -2.02
C ARG A 76 -8.91 6.87 -2.72
N GLU A 77 -9.04 7.64 -3.80
CA GLU A 77 -7.86 8.20 -4.47
C GLU A 77 -6.97 8.99 -3.49
N GLY A 78 -5.66 8.74 -3.53
CA GLY A 78 -4.68 9.42 -2.69
C GLY A 78 -4.77 9.11 -1.19
N CYS A 79 -5.58 8.15 -0.76
CA CYS A 79 -5.77 7.84 0.67
C CYS A 79 -4.52 7.28 1.35
N ASN A 80 -3.61 6.69 0.58
CA ASN A 80 -2.30 6.25 1.04
C ASN A 80 -1.23 7.33 0.79
N GLY A 81 -1.57 8.62 0.79
CA GLY A 81 -0.65 9.74 0.61
C GLY A 81 0.25 9.99 1.82
N ALA A 82 1.34 10.75 1.63
CA ALA A 82 2.14 11.22 2.75
C ALA A 82 1.36 12.25 3.57
N THR A 83 1.41 12.16 4.90
CA THR A 83 1.09 13.32 5.73
C THR A 83 2.07 14.41 5.34
N LEU A 84 1.58 15.43 4.64
CA LEU A 84 2.30 16.69 4.52
C LEU A 84 2.47 17.17 5.96
N ILE A 85 3.67 17.03 6.49
CA ILE A 85 4.06 17.79 7.67
C ILE A 85 3.91 19.23 7.22
N ALA A 86 2.88 19.91 7.69
CA ALA A 86 2.75 21.35 7.55
C ALA A 86 3.91 21.95 8.34
N HIS A 87 5.07 22.05 7.71
CA HIS A 87 6.20 22.82 8.21
C HIS A 87 5.77 24.29 8.20
N GLY A 88 5.16 24.73 9.30
CA GLY A 88 5.01 26.10 9.76
C GLY A 88 4.73 27.17 8.70
N SER A 89 3.47 27.36 8.32
CA SER A 89 2.98 28.68 7.95
C SER A 89 2.66 29.47 9.23
N ALA A 90 3.71 29.84 9.96
CA ALA A 90 3.59 30.80 11.06
C ALA A 90 3.25 32.19 10.47
N SER A 91 2.07 32.69 10.86
CA SER A 91 1.48 34.01 10.64
C SER A 91 2.41 35.15 10.17
N LEU A 92 2.20 35.60 8.93
CA LEU A 92 2.66 36.92 8.44
C LEU A 92 1.49 37.94 8.46
N LEU A 93 0.95 38.26 9.64
CA LEU A 93 -0.19 39.20 9.74
C LEU A 93 -0.10 40.18 10.92
N SER A 94 1.09 40.73 11.21
CA SER A 94 1.23 41.75 12.26
C SER A 94 2.37 42.75 12.04
N ILE A 95 2.49 43.36 10.85
CA ILE A 95 3.39 44.52 10.66
C ILE A 95 2.71 45.63 9.84
N ILE A 96 1.51 46.08 10.20
CA ILE A 96 1.02 47.40 9.73
C ILE A 96 0.11 48.05 10.77
N LEU A 97 0.60 48.38 11.97
CA LEU A 97 -0.13 49.29 12.89
C LEU A 97 0.79 50.06 13.86
N GLY A 98 2.10 50.14 13.56
CA GLY A 98 3.09 50.82 14.42
C GLY A 98 3.66 52.13 13.87
N ALA A 99 3.31 52.54 12.64
CA ALA A 99 3.88 53.74 11.98
C ALA A 99 2.96 54.97 12.05
N GLY A 100 1.84 54.92 12.77
CA GLY A 100 0.88 56.03 12.90
C GLY A 100 1.09 56.93 14.13
N TYR A 101 1.96 56.56 15.09
CA TYR A 101 2.10 57.29 16.36
C TYR A 101 3.33 58.20 16.44
N LEU A 102 4.05 58.38 15.32
CA LEU A 102 5.28 59.20 15.25
C LEU A 102 5.30 60.17 14.07
N ILE A 103 4.13 60.64 13.61
CA ILE A 103 4.04 61.85 12.79
C ILE A 103 2.95 62.76 13.36
N ARG A 104 3.39 63.57 14.33
CA ARG A 104 3.02 64.98 14.57
C ARG A 104 1.59 65.32 14.96
#